data_AF-A0A9Q3DJX2-F1
#
_entry.id   AF-A0A9Q3DJX2-F1
#
_cell.length_a   1.000
_cell.length_b   1.000
_cell.length_c   1.000
_cell.angle_alpha   90.00
_cell.angle_beta   90.00
_cell.angle_gamma   90.00
#
_symmetry.space_group_name_H-M   'P 1'
#
loop_
_entity.id
_entity.type
_entity.pdbx_description
1 polymer ?
#
loop_
_entity_poly.entity_id
_entity_poly.type
_entity_poly.pdbx_seq_one_letter_code
_entity_poly.pdbx_strand_id
1 'polypeptide(L)'
;MDTKVGLGGKPKLLTNWPRMLGNLQRETAFESAKFNADEDKALPLFCQQKDRLKAFYPEISEFMIHRKILGQCGGDLENAFKTRTTEKSSAEDIINIFEEVTTRT
;
A
#
# COMPACT_ATOMS: atom_id res chain seq x y z
N MET A 1 -12.20 -19.51 -55.12
CA MET A 1 -12.84 -18.55 -54.21
C MET A 1 -12.19 -18.75 -52.86
N ASP A 2 -11.05 -18.10 -52.65
CA ASP A 2 -10.22 -18.23 -51.46
C ASP A 2 -10.71 -17.24 -50.40
N THR A 3 -11.40 -17.75 -49.39
CA THR A 3 -11.84 -16.94 -48.25
C THR A 3 -10.66 -16.79 -47.29
N LYS A 4 -9.97 -15.64 -47.37
CA LYS A 4 -8.97 -15.22 -46.37
C LYS A 4 -9.62 -15.16 -44.99
N VAL A 5 -9.23 -16.07 -44.11
CA VAL A 5 -9.47 -15.97 -42.67
C VAL A 5 -8.60 -14.84 -42.10
N GLY A 6 -9.24 -13.73 -41.72
CA GLY A 6 -8.58 -12.59 -41.11
C GLY A 6 -8.03 -12.93 -39.73
N LEU A 7 -6.70 -12.97 -39.62
CA LEU A 7 -5.99 -12.81 -38.36
C LEU A 7 -6.20 -11.37 -37.87
N GLY A 8 -6.46 -11.19 -36.57
CA GLY A 8 -6.09 -9.95 -35.89
C GLY A 8 -7.15 -9.38 -34.97
N GLY A 9 -7.16 -9.86 -33.73
CA GLY A 9 -7.89 -9.22 -32.65
C GLY A 9 -7.61 -9.91 -31.33
N LYS A 10 -6.35 -9.98 -30.89
CA LYS A 10 -6.10 -10.40 -29.51
C LYS A 10 -6.73 -9.34 -28.60
N PRO A 11 -7.65 -9.70 -27.69
CA PRO A 11 -8.30 -8.73 -26.82
C PRO A 11 -7.23 -8.01 -25.99
N LYS A 12 -7.32 -6.67 -25.89
CA LYS A 12 -6.41 -5.78 -25.15
C LYS A 12 -6.17 -6.18 -23.68
N LEU A 13 -6.97 -7.11 -23.16
CA LEU A 13 -6.85 -7.69 -21.83
C LEU A 13 -5.58 -8.54 -21.65
N LEU A 14 -5.02 -9.13 -22.71
CA LEU A 14 -3.86 -10.03 -22.62
C LEU A 14 -2.50 -9.31 -22.63
N THR A 15 -2.42 -8.06 -23.10
CA THR A 15 -1.13 -7.36 -23.28
C THR A 15 -0.58 -6.74 -22.00
N ASN A 16 -1.38 -6.68 -20.93
CA ASN A 16 -0.97 -6.06 -19.67
C ASN A 16 -0.70 -7.08 -18.54
N TRP A 17 -0.79 -8.38 -18.83
CA TRP A 17 -0.62 -9.45 -17.85
C TRP A 17 0.71 -9.39 -17.07
N PRO A 18 1.87 -9.07 -17.69
CA PRO A 18 3.13 -8.95 -16.95
C PRO A 18 3.13 -7.77 -15.95
N ARG A 19 2.50 -6.65 -16.32
CA ARG A 19 2.36 -5.48 -15.43
C ARG A 19 1.39 -5.79 -14.28
N MET A 20 0.30 -6.50 -14.56
CA MET A 20 -0.67 -6.90 -13.54
C MET A 20 -0.06 -7.90 -12.55
N LEU A 21 0.66 -8.92 -13.03
CA LEU A 21 1.39 -9.86 -12.16
C LEU A 21 2.47 -9.15 -11.33
N GLY A 22 3.23 -8.23 -11.94
CA GLY A 22 4.24 -7.46 -11.22
C GLY A 22 3.65 -6.49 -10.18
N ASN A 23 2.43 -6.00 -10.40
CA ASN A 23 1.70 -5.24 -9.38
C ASN A 23 1.20 -6.16 -8.26
N LEU A 24 0.63 -7.32 -8.61
CA LEU A 24 0.11 -8.29 -7.65
C LEU A 24 1.23 -8.82 -6.73
N GLN A 25 2.38 -9.22 -7.28
CA GLN A 25 3.53 -9.67 -6.49
C GLN A 25 4.05 -8.59 -5.53
N ARG A 26 4.06 -7.33 -5.96
CA ARG A 26 4.50 -6.20 -5.14
C ARG A 26 3.46 -5.83 -4.07
N GLU A 27 2.17 -5.98 -4.37
CA GLU A 27 1.11 -5.88 -3.38
C GLU A 27 1.20 -6.98 -2.33
N THR A 28 1.43 -8.23 -2.73
CA THR A 28 1.61 -9.33 -1.77
C THR A 28 2.85 -9.09 -0.92
N ALA A 29 3.95 -8.58 -1.50
CA ALA A 29 5.15 -8.20 -0.75
C ALA A 29 4.86 -7.07 0.26
N PHE A 30 4.05 -6.08 -0.13
CA PHE A 30 3.56 -5.04 0.77
C PHE A 30 2.70 -5.65 1.88
N GLU A 31 1.69 -6.46 1.57
CA GLU A 31 0.81 -7.08 2.58
C GLU A 31 1.55 -8.01 3.55
N SER A 32 2.62 -8.66 3.08
CA SER A 32 3.49 -9.50 3.91
C SER A 32 4.47 -8.69 4.78
N ALA A 33 4.73 -7.42 4.44
CA ALA A 33 5.57 -6.56 5.25
C ALA A 33 4.81 -6.15 6.51
N LYS A 34 5.13 -6.79 7.62
CA LYS A 34 4.62 -6.42 8.94
C LYS A 34 5.56 -5.42 9.59
N PHE A 35 4.95 -4.46 10.26
CA PHE A 35 5.69 -3.46 11.00
C PHE A 35 6.15 -4.01 12.36
N ASN A 36 7.41 -3.75 12.74
CA ASN A 36 7.93 -4.08 14.07
C ASN A 36 8.19 -2.82 14.89
N ALA A 37 7.41 -2.64 15.97
CA ALA A 37 7.46 -1.46 16.83
C ALA A 37 8.80 -1.25 17.54
N ASP A 38 9.54 -2.33 17.78
CA ASP A 38 10.78 -2.29 18.54
C ASP A 38 11.99 -1.94 17.66
N GLU A 39 11.93 -2.24 16.37
CA GLU A 39 13.07 -2.14 15.46
C GLU A 39 12.97 -0.98 14.47
N ASP A 40 11.75 -0.63 14.06
CA ASP A 40 11.53 0.30 12.97
C ASP A 40 11.10 1.69 13.46
N LYS A 41 11.69 2.73 12.87
CA LYS A 41 11.31 4.12 13.13
C LYS A 41 10.06 4.52 12.32
N ALA A 42 9.11 5.16 12.99
CA ALA A 42 7.83 5.63 12.45
C ALA A 42 7.94 6.39 11.13
N LEU A 43 8.64 7.52 11.15
CA LEU A 43 8.68 8.48 10.05
C LEU A 43 9.40 7.94 8.79
N PRO A 44 10.59 7.32 8.89
CA PRO A 44 11.25 6.71 7.73
C PRO A 44 10.40 5.61 7.09
N LEU A 45 9.76 4.78 7.91
CA LEU A 45 8.96 3.66 7.41
C LEU A 45 7.68 4.16 6.75
N PHE A 46 6.97 5.09 7.37
CA PHE A 46 5.78 5.70 6.78
C PHE A 46 6.09 6.33 5.42
N CYS A 47 7.17 7.10 5.32
CA CYS A 47 7.61 7.70 4.06
C CYS A 47 7.95 6.64 3.00
N GLN A 48 8.71 5.60 3.38
CA GLN A 48 9.08 4.52 2.46
C GLN A 48 7.85 3.78 1.91
N GLN A 49 6.90 3.44 2.77
CA GLN A 49 5.67 2.73 2.35
C GLN A 49 4.76 3.63 1.53
N LYS A 50 4.66 4.91 1.86
CA LYS A 50 3.94 5.92 1.06
C LYS A 50 4.52 6.01 -0.36
N ASP A 51 5.84 6.11 -0.48
CA ASP A 51 6.50 6.23 -1.79
C ASP A 51 6.33 4.95 -2.62
N ARG A 52 6.41 3.77 -1.98
CA ARG A 52 6.09 2.49 -2.64
C ARG A 52 4.66 2.46 -3.16
N LEU A 53 3.68 2.84 -2.34
CA LEU A 53 2.28 2.86 -2.74
C LEU A 53 2.00 3.85 -3.87
N LYS A 54 2.60 5.04 -3.84
CA LYS A 54 2.50 6.02 -4.94
C LYS A 54 3.17 5.53 -6.22
N ALA A 55 4.27 4.77 -6.11
CA ALA A 55 4.92 4.17 -7.28
C ALA A 55 4.07 3.05 -7.93
N PHE A 56 3.26 2.33 -7.14
CA PHE A 56 2.34 1.32 -7.66
C PHE A 56 1.03 1.92 -8.18
N TYR A 57 0.52 2.89 -7.44
CA TYR A 57 -0.77 3.55 -7.65
C TYR A 57 -0.58 5.06 -7.65
N PRO A 58 -0.22 5.68 -8.79
CA PRO A 58 0.04 7.12 -8.86
C PRO A 58 -1.17 7.98 -8.47
N GLU A 59 -2.38 7.44 -8.68
CA GLU A 59 -3.66 8.11 -8.43
C GLU A 59 -4.31 7.67 -7.10
N ILE A 60 -3.58 6.95 -6.23
CA ILE A 60 -4.11 6.55 -4.92
C ILE A 60 -4.34 7.79 -4.05
N SER A 61 -5.48 7.84 -3.37
CA SER A 61 -5.76 8.92 -2.42
C SER A 61 -4.89 8.79 -1.18
N GLU A 62 -4.55 9.93 -0.57
CA GLU A 62 -3.75 9.97 0.66
C GLU A 62 -4.40 9.17 1.80
N PHE A 63 -5.73 9.26 1.93
CA PHE A 63 -6.50 8.43 2.85
C PHE A 63 -6.30 6.91 2.61
N MET A 64 -6.32 6.47 1.35
CA MET A 64 -6.11 5.05 1.01
C MET A 64 -4.67 4.61 1.27
N ILE A 65 -3.69 5.50 1.07
CA ILE A 65 -2.30 5.26 1.47
C ILE A 65 -2.23 5.03 2.98
N HIS A 66 -2.79 5.95 3.75
CA HIS A 66 -2.83 5.86 5.21
C HIS A 66 -3.44 4.53 5.63
N ARG A 67 -4.64 4.21 5.14
CA ARG A 67 -5.34 2.95 5.45
C ARG A 67 -4.52 1.70 5.11
N LYS A 68 -3.80 1.68 3.98
CA LYS A 68 -2.95 0.54 3.60
C LYS A 68 -1.73 0.40 4.52
N ILE A 69 -1.06 1.49 4.87
CA ILE A 69 0.06 1.48 5.82
C ILE A 69 -0.42 1.03 7.20
N LEU A 70 -1.58 1.52 7.64
CA LEU A 70 -2.20 1.10 8.90
C LEU A 70 -2.55 -0.39 8.92
N GLY A 71 -2.92 -0.99 7.78
CA GLY A 71 -3.16 -2.44 7.69
C GLY A 71 -1.89 -3.30 7.82
N GLN A 72 -0.70 -2.72 7.70
CA GLN A 72 0.57 -3.39 8.00
C GLN A 72 0.93 -3.35 9.49
N CYS A 73 0.30 -2.43 10.23
CA CYS A 73 0.43 -2.36 11.68
C CYS A 73 -0.41 -3.48 12.32
N GLY A 74 0.17 -4.20 13.26
CA GLY A 74 -0.55 -5.19 14.08
C GLY A 74 -0.55 -4.80 15.55
N GLY A 75 -1.40 -5.45 16.35
CA GLY A 75 -1.41 -5.31 17.81
C GLY A 75 -1.79 -3.90 18.27
N ASP A 76 -0.99 -3.33 19.17
CA ASP A 76 -1.30 -2.06 19.85
C ASP A 76 -1.32 -0.86 18.89
N LEU A 77 -0.51 -0.90 17.83
CA LEU A 77 -0.53 0.14 16.81
C LEU A 77 -1.84 0.14 16.02
N GLU A 78 -2.31 -1.03 15.59
CA GLU A 78 -3.58 -1.13 14.86
C GLU A 78 -4.73 -0.57 15.72
N ASN A 79 -4.74 -0.88 17.02
CA ASN A 79 -5.74 -0.40 17.95
C ASN A 79 -5.63 1.12 18.20
N ALA A 80 -4.42 1.64 18.41
CA ALA A 80 -4.17 3.07 18.58
C ALA A 80 -4.62 3.86 17.35
N PHE A 81 -4.36 3.34 16.15
CA PHE A 81 -4.80 3.97 14.91
C PHE A 81 -6.30 3.95 14.74
N LYS A 82 -6.98 2.82 14.97
CA LYS A 82 -8.45 2.73 14.87
C LYS A 82 -9.15 3.66 15.86
N THR A 83 -8.57 3.87 17.04
CA THR A 83 -9.19 4.69 18.09
C THR A 83 -8.91 6.18 17.93
N ARG A 84 -7.82 6.57 17.25
CA ARG A 84 -7.33 7.97 17.21
C ARG A 84 -7.29 8.59 15.82
N THR A 85 -7.35 7.80 14.75
CA THR A 85 -7.38 8.33 13.37
C THR A 85 -8.79 8.38 12.81
N THR A 86 -9.02 9.40 11.97
CA THR A 86 -10.24 9.57 11.19
C THR A 86 -9.88 9.74 9.71
N GLU A 87 -10.87 9.80 8.82
CA GLU A 87 -10.63 10.02 7.39
C GLU A 87 -9.93 11.35 7.07
N LYS A 88 -9.92 12.29 8.03
CA LYS A 88 -9.27 13.59 7.92
C LYS A 88 -7.88 13.65 8.56
N SER A 89 -7.41 12.55 9.14
CA SER A 89 -6.10 12.51 9.79
C SER A 89 -4.98 12.72 8.77
N SER A 90 -4.10 13.65 9.11
CA SER A 90 -2.92 13.96 8.32
C SER A 90 -1.82 12.90 8.50
N ALA A 91 -0.81 12.93 7.64
CA ALA A 91 0.38 12.11 7.81
C ALA A 91 1.08 12.38 9.15
N GLU A 92 1.10 13.63 9.62
CA GLU A 92 1.70 14.01 10.91
C GLU A 92 0.94 13.40 12.09
N ASP A 93 -0.40 13.41 12.06
CA ASP A 93 -1.21 12.76 13.10
C ASP A 93 -0.90 11.27 13.21
N ILE A 94 -0.74 10.61 12.06
CA ILE A 94 -0.41 9.19 12.00
C ILE A 94 0.97 8.93 12.58
N ILE A 95 1.97 9.72 12.17
CA ILE A 95 3.35 9.57 12.65
C ILE A 95 3.43 9.83 14.15
N ASN A 96 2.73 10.84 14.68
CA ASN A 96 2.70 11.13 16.12
C ASN A 96 2.13 9.95 16.93
N ILE A 97 1.02 9.36 16.48
CA ILE A 97 0.45 8.17 17.14
C ILE A 97 1.45 7.02 17.10
N PHE A 98 2.13 6.85 15.98
CA PHE A 98 3.14 5.82 15.79
C PHE A 98 4.31 5.98 16.76
N GLU A 99 4.85 7.19 16.87
CA GLU A 99 5.92 7.53 17.82
C GLU A 99 5.46 7.34 19.26
N GLU A 100 4.24 7.72 19.62
CA GLU A 100 3.70 7.53 20.97
C GLU A 100 3.60 6.05 21.37
N VAL A 101 3.20 5.18 20.45
CA VAL A 101 3.06 3.74 20.73
C VAL A 101 4.42 3.05 20.78
N THR A 102 5.33 3.40 19.85
CA THR A 102 6.69 2.83 19.80
C THR A 102 7.59 3.31 20.96
N THR A 103 7.36 4.51 21.51
CA THR A 103 8.12 5.02 22.67
C THR A 103 7.61 4.55 24.04
N ARG A 104 6.43 3.92 24.08
CA ARG A 104 5.81 3.42 25.32
C ARG A 104 6.13 1.96 25.65
N THR A 105 6.82 1.26 24.75
CA THR A 105 7.23 -0.14 24.90
C THR A 105 8.72 -0.19 25.25
#